data_AF-A0A2I6QJ87-F1
#
_entry.id   AF-A0A2I6QJ87-F1
#
_cell.length_a   1.000
_cell.length_b   1.000
_cell.length_c   1.000
_cell.angle_alpha   90.00
_cell.angle_beta   90.00
_cell.angle_gamma   90.00
#
_symmetry.space_group_name_H-M   'P 1'
#
loop_
_entity.id
_entity.type
_entity.pdbx_description
1 polymer ?
#
loop_
_entity_poly.entity_id
_entity_poly.type
_entity_poly.pdbx_seq_one_letter_code
_entity_poly.pdbx_strand_id
1 'polypeptide(L)'
;MFGNTFLHSFDKDPMFASSFIVQHASIIMSISQISETLFILTIPFFLSRYGIKNVMMISIVAWILRFALFAYGDPTPFGTVLLVLSMIVYGCAFDFFNISGSVFVEKEVSPAIRASAQGMFLMMTNGFGCILGGIVSGKVVEMYTQNGITDWQTVWLIFAGYSVVLAFAFMAMFKYKHVRVPTGTQTVSH
;
A
#
# COMPACT_ATOMS: atom_id res chain seq x y z
N MET A 1 -0.83 5.00 -9.36
CA MET A 1 -0.84 5.47 -10.77
C MET A 1 -0.71 4.34 -11.79
N PHE A 2 0.20 3.37 -11.64
CA PHE A 2 0.36 2.27 -12.61
C PHE A 2 -0.77 1.24 -12.69
N GLY A 3 -1.64 1.15 -11.68
CA GLY A 3 -2.80 0.26 -11.75
C GLY A 3 -3.66 0.57 -12.99
N ASN A 4 -3.90 1.85 -13.29
CA ASN A 4 -4.67 2.25 -14.46
C ASN A 4 -3.91 1.98 -15.77
N THR A 5 -2.60 2.22 -15.81
CA THR A 5 -1.75 1.94 -16.98
C THR A 5 -1.62 0.44 -17.27
N PHE A 6 -1.53 -0.39 -16.24
CA PHE A 6 -1.55 -1.85 -16.33
C PHE A 6 -2.92 -2.34 -16.83
N LEU A 7 -4.01 -1.81 -16.27
CA LEU A 7 -5.37 -2.11 -16.72
C LEU A 7 -5.60 -1.73 -18.20
N HIS A 8 -5.11 -0.57 -18.63
CA HIS A 8 -5.17 -0.13 -20.03
C HIS A 8 -4.12 -0.79 -20.94
N SER A 9 -3.15 -1.53 -20.40
CA SER A 9 -2.23 -2.31 -21.25
C SER A 9 -2.92 -3.54 -21.86
N PHE A 10 -3.97 -4.05 -21.21
CA PHE A 10 -4.86 -5.08 -21.74
C PHE A 10 -5.77 -4.57 -22.88
N ASP A 11 -5.84 -3.26 -23.08
CA ASP A 11 -6.61 -2.59 -24.14
C ASP A 11 -6.01 -2.82 -25.54
N LYS A 12 -4.74 -3.27 -25.61
CA LYS A 12 -4.05 -3.57 -26.88
C LYS A 12 -4.35 -4.94 -27.47
N ASP A 13 -5.07 -5.81 -26.75
CA ASP A 13 -5.38 -7.16 -27.20
C ASP A 13 -6.88 -7.29 -27.61
N PRO A 14 -7.20 -7.50 -28.90
CA PRO A 14 -8.58 -7.53 -29.41
C PRO A 14 -9.47 -8.61 -28.76
N MET A 15 -8.88 -9.62 -28.11
CA MET A 15 -9.62 -10.66 -27.38
C MET A 15 -10.08 -10.24 -25.98
N PHE A 16 -9.53 -9.16 -25.41
CA PHE A 16 -9.78 -8.76 -24.01
C PHE A 16 -10.37 -7.35 -23.85
N ALA A 17 -10.59 -6.63 -24.97
CA ALA A 17 -11.31 -5.35 -25.01
C ALA A 17 -12.76 -5.42 -24.46
N SER A 18 -13.32 -6.62 -24.31
CA SER A 18 -14.65 -6.88 -23.71
C SER A 18 -14.59 -7.46 -22.29
N SER A 19 -13.40 -7.58 -21.69
CA SER A 19 -13.25 -8.16 -20.36
C SER A 19 -13.69 -7.17 -19.27
N PHE A 20 -14.38 -7.69 -18.24
CA PHE A 20 -15.04 -6.94 -17.17
C PHE A 20 -14.11 -5.91 -16.49
N ILE A 21 -12.81 -6.19 -16.49
CA ILE A 21 -11.76 -5.37 -15.90
C ILE A 21 -11.59 -4.01 -16.62
N VAL A 22 -11.68 -3.97 -17.95
CA VAL A 22 -11.47 -2.74 -18.74
C VAL A 22 -12.74 -1.88 -18.75
N GLN A 23 -13.92 -2.50 -18.90
CA GLN A 23 -15.20 -1.79 -18.85
C GLN A 23 -15.56 -1.25 -17.46
N HIS A 24 -15.10 -1.91 -16.38
CA HIS A 24 -15.40 -1.53 -15.00
C HIS A 24 -14.17 -1.10 -14.18
N ALA A 25 -13.12 -0.60 -14.84
CA ALA A 25 -11.92 -0.09 -14.16
C ALA A 25 -12.27 0.97 -13.09
N SER A 26 -13.27 1.83 -13.36
CA SER A 26 -13.80 2.79 -12.37
C SER A 26 -14.47 2.12 -11.16
N ILE A 27 -15.16 1.00 -11.33
CA ILE A 27 -15.76 0.26 -10.21
C ILE A 27 -14.67 -0.40 -9.38
N ILE A 28 -13.65 -0.96 -10.03
CA ILE A 28 -12.49 -1.58 -9.35
C ILE A 28 -11.73 -0.54 -8.51
N MET A 29 -11.57 0.69 -9.00
CA MET A 29 -10.99 1.78 -8.21
C MET A 29 -11.90 2.19 -7.05
N SER A 30 -13.22 2.25 -7.24
CA SER A 30 -14.18 2.53 -6.15
C SER A 30 -14.15 1.47 -5.04
N ILE A 31 -13.89 0.20 -5.37
CA ILE A 31 -13.70 -0.86 -4.37
C ILE A 31 -12.51 -0.53 -3.45
N SER A 32 -11.43 0.06 -3.99
CA SER A 32 -10.28 0.48 -3.18
C SER A 32 -10.70 1.55 -2.15
N GLN A 33 -11.45 2.57 -2.58
CA GLN A 33 -11.94 3.65 -1.71
C GLN A 33 -12.93 3.16 -0.63
N ILE A 34 -13.81 2.23 -0.99
CA ILE A 34 -14.73 1.59 -0.05
C ILE A 34 -13.94 0.77 0.98
N SER A 35 -12.93 0.03 0.52
CA SER A 35 -12.04 -0.74 1.38
C SER A 35 -11.26 0.18 2.32
N GLU A 36 -10.73 1.30 1.83
CA GLU A 36 -10.03 2.29 2.66
C GLU A 36 -10.94 2.80 3.79
N THR A 37 -12.16 3.21 3.45
CA THR A 37 -13.14 3.67 4.45
C THR A 37 -13.43 2.61 5.52
N LEU A 38 -13.57 1.35 5.11
CA LEU A 38 -13.78 0.22 6.02
C LEU A 38 -12.56 -0.03 6.91
N PHE A 39 -11.36 0.00 6.36
CA PHE A 39 -10.15 -0.27 7.12
C PHE A 39 -9.81 0.87 8.09
N ILE A 40 -10.06 2.13 7.74
CA ILE A 40 -9.92 3.28 8.66
C ILE A 40 -10.70 3.06 9.96
N LEU A 41 -11.92 2.52 9.88
CA LEU A 41 -12.72 2.20 11.08
C LEU A 41 -12.11 1.09 11.93
N THR A 42 -11.41 0.13 11.30
CA THR A 42 -10.75 -0.97 12.01
C THR A 42 -9.39 -0.60 12.60
N ILE A 43 -8.72 0.45 12.11
CA ILE A 43 -7.40 0.89 12.58
C ILE A 43 -7.32 1.11 14.10
N PRO A 44 -8.22 1.85 14.78
CA PRO A 44 -8.11 2.06 16.22
C PRO A 44 -8.14 0.73 17.01
N PHE A 45 -8.89 -0.27 16.51
CA PHE A 45 -8.91 -1.60 17.10
C PHE A 45 -7.57 -2.33 16.91
N PHE A 46 -7.02 -2.32 15.70
CA PHE A 46 -5.73 -2.95 15.40
C PHE A 46 -4.55 -2.27 16.12
N LEU A 47 -4.55 -0.94 16.19
CA LEU A 47 -3.55 -0.16 16.92
C LEU A 47 -3.63 -0.36 18.44
N SER A 48 -4.84 -0.48 19.00
CA SER A 48 -5.01 -0.75 20.43
C SER A 48 -4.60 -2.19 20.80
N ARG A 49 -4.96 -3.17 19.95
CA ARG A 49 -4.74 -4.61 20.24
C ARG A 49 -3.34 -5.09 19.91
N TYR A 50 -2.83 -4.76 18.73
CA TYR A 50 -1.56 -5.27 18.20
C TYR A 50 -0.44 -4.23 18.29
N GLY A 51 -0.77 -2.95 18.42
CA GLY A 51 0.18 -1.83 18.52
C GLY A 51 0.85 -1.46 17.20
N ILE A 52 1.42 -0.26 17.17
CA ILE A 52 1.92 0.42 15.95
C ILE A 52 2.87 -0.46 15.13
N LYS A 53 3.85 -1.11 15.79
CA LYS A 53 4.85 -1.95 15.11
C LYS A 53 4.22 -3.11 14.34
N ASN A 54 3.27 -3.82 14.93
CA ASN A 54 2.67 -4.99 14.29
C ASN A 54 1.74 -4.57 13.16
N VAL A 55 1.00 -3.46 13.31
CA VAL A 55 0.15 -2.92 12.25
C VAL A 55 0.97 -2.46 11.04
N MET A 56 2.12 -1.82 11.28
CA MET A 56 3.07 -1.49 10.21
C MET A 56 3.69 -2.73 9.55
N MET A 57 3.90 -3.82 10.29
CA MET A 57 4.39 -5.07 9.68
C MET A 57 3.32 -5.73 8.80
N ILE A 58 2.06 -5.73 9.26
CA ILE A 58 0.90 -6.21 8.49
C ILE A 58 0.77 -5.42 7.20
N SER A 59 0.94 -4.09 7.23
CA SER A 59 0.84 -3.27 6.02
C SER A 59 1.93 -3.60 5.00
N ILE A 60 3.16 -3.86 5.43
CA ILE A 60 4.25 -4.25 4.52
C ILE A 60 4.00 -5.64 3.92
N VAL A 61 3.51 -6.60 4.71
CA VAL A 61 3.12 -7.92 4.20
C VAL A 61 1.96 -7.80 3.21
N ALA A 62 0.97 -6.96 3.50
CA ALA A 62 -0.13 -6.65 2.59
C ALA A 62 0.39 -6.02 1.29
N TRP A 63 1.44 -5.20 1.34
CA TRP A 63 2.08 -4.65 0.15
C TRP A 63 2.78 -5.71 -0.71
N ILE A 64 3.50 -6.64 -0.08
CA ILE A 64 4.11 -7.79 -0.78
C ILE A 64 3.02 -8.63 -1.43
N LEU A 65 1.95 -8.94 -0.69
CA LEU A 65 0.82 -9.71 -1.19
C LEU A 65 0.15 -9.00 -2.37
N ARG A 66 -0.03 -7.68 -2.31
CA ARG A 66 -0.56 -6.87 -3.40
C ARG A 66 0.27 -7.04 -4.67
N PHE A 67 1.59 -6.82 -4.59
CA PHE A 67 2.46 -6.95 -5.77
C PHE A 67 2.55 -8.39 -6.29
N ALA A 68 2.52 -9.39 -5.41
CA ALA A 68 2.43 -10.79 -5.81
C ALA A 68 1.11 -11.10 -6.53
N LEU A 69 -0.03 -10.64 -6.01
CA LEU A 69 -1.34 -10.79 -6.63
C LEU A 69 -1.43 -10.07 -7.99
N PHE A 70 -0.73 -8.95 -8.15
CA PHE A 70 -0.60 -8.28 -9.45
C PHE A 70 0.26 -9.05 -10.44
N ALA A 71 1.36 -9.69 -9.98
CA ALA A 71 2.22 -10.48 -10.86
C ALA A 71 1.52 -11.73 -11.42
N TYR A 72 0.59 -12.32 -10.66
CA TYR A 72 -0.23 -13.46 -11.09
C TYR A 72 -1.66 -13.07 -11.51
N GLY A 73 -1.93 -11.77 -11.65
CA GLY A 73 -3.24 -11.25 -12.00
C GLY A 73 -3.44 -11.20 -13.51
N ASP A 74 -4.21 -12.15 -14.05
CA ASP A 74 -4.51 -12.24 -15.47
C ASP A 74 -5.92 -11.74 -15.85
N PRO A 75 -6.18 -11.39 -17.13
CA PRO A 75 -7.49 -10.99 -17.63
C PRO A 75 -8.51 -12.14 -17.74
N THR A 76 -8.23 -13.28 -17.09
CA THR A 76 -9.15 -14.40 -16.92
C THR A 76 -10.16 -14.10 -15.79
N PRO A 77 -11.31 -14.80 -15.72
CA PRO A 77 -12.27 -14.62 -14.62
C PRO A 77 -11.65 -14.85 -13.24
N PHE A 78 -10.71 -15.78 -13.13
CA PHE A 78 -9.97 -16.05 -11.89
C PHE A 78 -8.93 -14.97 -11.59
N GLY A 79 -8.18 -14.51 -12.58
CA GLY A 79 -7.21 -13.42 -12.42
C GLY A 79 -7.86 -12.06 -12.09
N THR A 80 -9.08 -11.82 -12.60
CA THR A 80 -9.90 -10.65 -12.23
C THR A 80 -10.19 -10.64 -10.72
N VAL A 81 -10.51 -11.80 -10.13
CA VAL A 81 -10.73 -11.91 -8.67
C VAL A 81 -9.44 -11.63 -7.90
N LEU A 82 -8.29 -12.10 -8.38
CA LEU A 82 -6.98 -11.80 -7.77
C LEU A 82 -6.67 -10.29 -7.82
N LEU A 83 -7.00 -9.62 -8.93
CA LEU A 83 -6.83 -8.17 -9.07
C LEU A 83 -7.77 -7.40 -8.15
N VAL A 84 -9.05 -7.78 -8.04
CA VAL A 84 -10.00 -7.16 -7.12
C VAL A 84 -9.57 -7.37 -5.66
N LEU A 85 -9.11 -8.59 -5.31
CA LEU A 85 -8.55 -8.87 -3.99
C LEU A 85 -7.33 -7.98 -3.71
N SER A 86 -6.45 -7.79 -4.70
CA SER A 86 -5.29 -6.91 -4.61
C SER A 86 -5.69 -5.45 -4.34
N MET A 87 -6.82 -4.98 -4.86
CA MET A 87 -7.38 -3.64 -4.59
C MET A 87 -7.93 -3.50 -3.16
N ILE A 88 -8.54 -4.54 -2.61
CA ILE A 88 -8.99 -4.56 -1.22
C ILE A 88 -7.78 -4.53 -0.28
N VAL A 89 -6.79 -5.37 -0.55
CA VAL A 89 -5.53 -5.45 0.22
C VAL A 89 -4.79 -4.11 0.22
N TYR A 90 -4.92 -3.31 -0.85
CA TYR A 90 -4.33 -1.98 -0.91
C TYR A 90 -4.89 -1.00 0.09
N GLY A 91 -6.22 -0.91 0.25
CA GLY A 91 -6.79 0.00 1.25
C GLY A 91 -6.25 -0.33 2.63
N CYS A 92 -6.20 -1.62 2.97
CA CYS A 92 -5.58 -2.08 4.21
C CYS A 92 -4.09 -1.68 4.31
N ALA A 93 -3.28 -1.98 3.30
CA ALA A 93 -1.85 -1.66 3.33
C ALA A 93 -1.59 -0.15 3.44
N PHE A 94 -2.30 0.64 2.64
CA PHE A 94 -2.14 2.08 2.55
C PHE A 94 -2.56 2.75 3.85
N ASP A 95 -3.74 2.44 4.38
CA ASP A 95 -4.25 3.06 5.60
C ASP A 95 -3.45 2.64 6.82
N PHE A 96 -3.15 1.34 6.95
CA PHE A 96 -2.41 0.83 8.10
C PHE A 96 -1.00 1.42 8.12
N PHE A 97 -0.35 1.62 6.98
CA PHE A 97 0.96 2.27 6.93
C PHE A 97 0.86 3.77 7.24
N ASN A 98 -0.02 4.51 6.56
CA ASN A 98 -0.08 5.97 6.67
C ASN A 98 -0.60 6.42 8.04
N ILE A 99 -1.65 5.80 8.56
CA ILE A 99 -2.22 6.19 9.85
C ILE A 99 -1.31 5.75 10.99
N SER A 100 -0.81 4.51 10.98
CA SER A 100 0.09 4.04 12.04
C SER A 100 1.40 4.83 12.06
N GLY A 101 1.96 5.16 10.89
CA GLY A 101 3.15 6.00 10.77
C GLY A 101 2.91 7.42 11.27
N SER A 102 1.76 8.02 10.95
CA SER A 102 1.41 9.35 11.46
C SER A 102 1.24 9.37 12.99
N VAL A 103 0.58 8.35 13.55
CA VAL A 103 0.43 8.17 15.01
C VAL A 103 1.77 7.89 15.68
N PHE A 104 2.69 7.19 15.02
CA PHE A 104 4.05 6.97 15.52
C PHE A 104 4.81 8.29 15.64
N VAL A 105 4.84 9.07 14.55
CA VAL A 105 5.50 10.38 14.50
C VAL A 105 4.89 11.31 15.55
N GLU A 106 3.56 11.31 15.70
CA GLU A 106 2.87 12.12 16.73
C GLU A 106 3.35 11.83 18.15
N LYS A 107 3.61 10.55 18.46
CA LYS A 107 4.04 10.12 19.80
C LYS A 107 5.49 10.49 20.11
N GLU A 108 6.33 10.60 19.09
CA GLU A 108 7.75 10.94 19.23
C GLU A 108 7.99 12.46 19.29
N VAL A 109 7.01 13.29 18.88
CA VAL A 109 7.15 14.76 18.87
C VAL A 109 6.35 15.45 19.98
N SER A 110 6.79 16.67 20.32
CA SER A 110 6.10 17.49 21.32
C SER A 110 4.69 17.90 20.84
N PRO A 111 3.72 18.08 21.76
CA PRO A 111 2.34 18.43 21.40
C PRO A 111 2.20 19.65 20.48
N ALA A 112 3.11 20.62 20.62
CA ALA A 112 3.10 21.87 19.84
C ALA A 112 3.34 21.67 18.33
N ILE A 113 4.04 20.61 17.92
CA ILE A 113 4.43 20.38 16.51
C ILE A 113 3.81 19.12 15.89
N ARG A 114 2.87 18.47 16.59
CA ARG A 114 2.24 17.20 16.15
C ARG A 114 1.63 17.29 14.76
N ALA A 115 0.79 18.30 14.53
CA ALA A 115 0.13 18.50 13.24
C ALA A 115 1.15 18.73 12.11
N SER A 116 2.20 19.50 12.36
CA SER A 116 3.26 19.76 11.40
C SER A 116 4.08 18.50 11.09
N ALA A 117 4.39 17.68 12.11
CA ALA A 117 5.14 16.45 11.95
C ALA A 117 4.34 15.37 11.19
N GLN A 118 3.04 15.24 11.47
CA GLN A 118 2.16 14.37 10.69
C GLN A 118 2.05 14.84 9.24
N GLY A 119 1.86 16.14 9.00
CA GLY A 119 1.81 16.71 7.65
C GLY A 119 3.11 16.47 6.87
N MET A 120 4.26 16.62 7.53
CA MET A 120 5.56 16.32 6.95
C MET A 120 5.71 14.83 6.61
N PHE A 121 5.27 13.93 7.49
CA PHE A 121 5.26 12.49 7.23
C PHE A 121 4.41 12.15 6.00
N LEU A 122 3.16 12.64 5.93
CA LEU A 122 2.30 12.44 4.76
C LEU A 122 2.91 13.02 3.47
N MET A 123 3.56 14.18 3.54
CA MET A 123 4.19 14.80 2.38
C MET A 123 5.41 14.00 1.89
N MET A 124 6.18 13.42 2.81
CA MET A 124 7.32 12.57 2.47
C MET A 124 6.87 11.25 1.84
N THR A 125 5.82 10.61 2.37
CA THR A 125 5.35 9.30 1.88
C THR A 125 4.51 9.43 0.60
N ASN A 126 3.50 10.29 0.59
CA ASN A 126 2.53 10.40 -0.50
C ASN A 126 2.86 11.50 -1.51
N GLY A 127 3.70 12.48 -1.14
CA GLY A 127 4.18 13.51 -2.06
C GLY A 127 5.48 13.09 -2.73
N PHE A 128 6.62 13.34 -2.07
CA PHE A 128 7.94 13.06 -2.64
C PHE A 128 8.16 11.58 -2.93
N GLY A 129 7.74 10.70 -2.03
CA GLY A 129 7.82 9.25 -2.22
C GLY A 129 7.06 8.78 -3.47
N CYS A 130 5.88 9.34 -3.74
CA CYS A 130 5.12 9.04 -4.95
C CYS A 130 5.81 9.56 -6.22
N ILE A 131 6.36 10.77 -6.19
CA ILE A 131 7.07 11.36 -7.33
C ILE A 131 8.32 10.55 -7.69
N LEU A 132 9.20 10.31 -6.71
CA LEU A 132 10.43 9.53 -6.91
C LEU A 132 10.10 8.09 -7.29
N GLY A 133 9.13 7.49 -6.60
CA GLY A 133 8.62 6.15 -6.91
C GLY A 133 8.11 6.08 -8.35
N GLY A 134 7.34 7.06 -8.80
CA GLY A 134 6.82 7.15 -10.17
C GLY A 134 7.92 7.25 -11.23
N ILE A 135 8.95 8.05 -10.99
CA ILE A 135 10.08 8.20 -11.91
C ILE A 135 10.88 6.89 -12.01
N VAL A 136 11.19 6.26 -10.88
CA VAL A 136 11.98 5.01 -10.85
C VAL A 136 11.19 3.85 -11.43
N SER A 137 9.94 3.69 -11.02
CA SER A 137 9.07 2.62 -11.56
C SER A 137 8.77 2.81 -13.05
N GLY A 138 8.60 4.05 -13.52
CA GLY A 138 8.46 4.35 -14.95
C GLY A 138 9.68 3.89 -15.77
N LYS A 139 10.89 4.16 -15.27
CA LYS A 139 12.13 3.68 -15.92
C LYS A 139 12.25 2.15 -15.94
N VAL A 140 11.84 1.48 -14.84
CA VAL A 140 11.80 0.01 -14.81
C VAL A 140 10.83 -0.51 -15.85
N VAL A 141 9.60 0.02 -15.92
CA VAL A 141 8.61 -0.38 -16.93
C VAL A 141 9.15 -0.17 -18.35
N GLU A 142 9.81 0.96 -18.61
CA GLU A 142 10.38 1.28 -19.92
C GLU A 142 11.50 0.30 -20.32
N MET A 143 12.41 -0.04 -19.40
CA MET A 143 13.46 -1.04 -19.65
C MET A 143 12.90 -2.44 -19.94
N TYR A 144 11.79 -2.81 -19.29
CA TYR A 144 11.12 -4.11 -19.49
C TYR A 144 10.03 -4.08 -20.57
N THR A 145 9.95 -3.00 -21.35
CA THR A 145 9.09 -2.91 -22.54
C THR A 145 9.93 -3.14 -23.78
N GLN A 146 9.83 -4.34 -24.37
CA GLN A 146 10.51 -4.67 -25.63
C GLN A 146 9.48 -4.75 -26.76
N ASN A 147 9.75 -4.07 -27.89
CA ASN A 147 8.88 -4.06 -29.07
C ASN A 147 7.41 -3.68 -28.80
N GLY A 148 7.16 -2.79 -27.83
CA GLY A 148 5.81 -2.31 -27.49
C GLY A 148 4.97 -3.27 -26.64
N ILE A 149 5.53 -4.41 -26.24
CA ILE A 149 4.96 -5.38 -25.31
C ILE A 149 5.72 -5.25 -23.98
N THR A 150 4.99 -4.90 -22.92
CA THR A 150 5.55 -4.76 -21.57
C THR A 150 5.38 -6.07 -20.82
N ASP A 151 6.47 -6.62 -20.30
CA ASP A 151 6.41 -7.77 -19.39
C ASP A 151 6.01 -7.31 -17.98
N TRP A 152 4.71 -7.16 -17.79
CA TRP A 152 4.16 -6.69 -16.52
C TRP A 152 4.39 -7.67 -15.38
N GLN A 153 4.39 -8.97 -15.63
CA GLN A 153 4.63 -9.98 -14.60
C GLN A 153 6.03 -9.79 -14.00
N THR A 154 7.05 -9.63 -14.83
CA THR A 154 8.42 -9.38 -14.37
C THR A 154 8.54 -8.04 -13.65
N VAL A 155 7.91 -6.97 -14.16
CA VAL A 155 7.88 -5.66 -13.48
C VAL A 155 7.25 -5.76 -12.09
N TRP A 156 6.11 -6.43 -11.96
CA TRP A 156 5.43 -6.62 -10.68
C TRP A 156 6.23 -7.50 -9.72
N LEU A 157 6.92 -8.52 -10.22
CA LEU A 157 7.84 -9.33 -9.41
C LEU A 157 9.04 -8.52 -8.90
N ILE A 158 9.58 -7.61 -9.70
CA ILE A 158 10.65 -6.69 -9.26
C ILE A 158 10.14 -5.77 -8.15
N PHE A 159 8.93 -5.22 -8.30
CA PHE A 159 8.32 -4.41 -7.23
C PHE A 159 8.03 -5.25 -5.98
N ALA A 160 7.54 -6.48 -6.11
CA ALA A 160 7.37 -7.39 -4.98
C ALA A 160 8.70 -7.68 -4.28
N GLY A 161 9.76 -7.96 -5.04
CA GLY A 161 11.11 -8.18 -4.52
C GLY A 161 11.65 -6.96 -3.77
N TYR A 162 11.47 -5.76 -4.33
CA TYR A 162 11.82 -4.51 -3.65
C TYR A 162 11.03 -4.33 -2.34
N SER A 163 9.74 -4.62 -2.32
CA SER A 163 8.93 -4.58 -1.09
C SER A 163 9.37 -5.60 -0.05
N VAL A 164 9.83 -6.79 -0.46
CA VAL A 164 10.43 -7.78 0.45
C VAL A 164 11.71 -7.23 1.07
N VAL A 165 12.59 -6.63 0.26
CA VAL A 165 13.82 -5.98 0.77
C VAL A 165 13.47 -4.87 1.77
N LEU A 166 12.48 -4.04 1.47
CA LEU A 166 11.97 -3.03 2.41
C LEU A 166 11.39 -3.64 3.68
N ALA A 167 10.72 -4.80 3.59
CA ALA A 167 10.21 -5.51 4.76
C ALA A 167 11.34 -5.98 5.68
N PHE A 168 12.40 -6.55 5.11
CA PHE A 168 13.58 -6.93 5.86
C PHE A 168 14.31 -5.72 6.45
N ALA A 169 14.48 -4.65 5.68
CA ALA A 169 15.08 -3.40 6.14
C ALA A 169 14.26 -2.78 7.29
N PHE A 170 12.93 -2.77 7.16
CA PHE A 170 12.03 -2.31 8.22
C PHE A 170 12.12 -3.22 9.44
N MET A 171 12.13 -4.55 9.29
CA MET A 171 12.29 -5.48 10.41
C MET A 171 13.63 -5.28 11.14
N ALA A 172 14.71 -4.99 10.40
CA ALA A 172 16.05 -4.78 10.95
C ALA A 172 16.20 -3.41 11.64
N MET A 173 15.69 -2.33 11.03
CA MET A 173 15.79 -0.96 11.56
C MET A 173 14.75 -0.68 12.64
N PHE A 174 13.55 -1.24 12.52
CA PHE A 174 12.42 -0.99 13.44
C PHE A 174 12.48 -1.92 14.67
N LYS A 175 13.54 -1.74 15.46
CA LYS A 175 13.65 -2.30 16.82
C LYS A 175 12.87 -1.47 17.85
N TYR A 176 11.65 -1.05 17.52
CA TYR A 176 10.77 -0.43 18.51
C TYR A 176 10.24 -1.52 19.45
N LYS A 177 10.57 -1.42 20.74
CA LYS A 177 10.05 -2.29 21.80
C LYS A 177 8.62 -1.85 22.11
N HIS A 178 7.68 -2.80 22.11
CA HIS A 178 6.34 -2.57 22.63
C HIS A 178 6.44 -2.16 24.10
N VAL A 179 6.25 -0.88 24.40
CA VAL A 179 5.91 -0.47 25.75
C VAL A 179 4.39 -0.55 25.82
N ARG A 180 3.86 -1.67 26.34
CA ARG A 180 2.47 -1.72 26.81
C ARG A 180 2.34 -0.65 27.88
N VAL A 181 1.70 0.47 27.58
CA VAL A 181 1.15 1.31 28.65
C VAL A 181 -0.09 0.58 29.12
N PRO A 182 -0.13 0.08 30.37
CA PRO A 182 -1.33 -0.58 30.88
C PRO A 182 -2.48 0.42 30.85
N THR A 183 -3.62 0.02 30.30
CA THR A 183 -4.90 0.70 30.48
C THR A 183 -5.20 0.75 31.99
N GLY A 184 -4.80 1.83 32.68
CA GLY A 184 -4.97 1.89 34.13
C GLY A 184 -4.44 3.11 34.89
N THR A 185 -3.60 3.98 34.32
CA THR A 185 -3.14 5.19 35.04
C THR A 185 -3.26 6.44 34.19
N GLN A 186 -4.49 6.95 34.07
CA GLN A 186 -4.67 8.40 34.08
C GLN A 186 -4.35 8.86 35.50
N THR A 187 -3.10 9.22 35.77
CA THR A 187 -2.83 10.13 36.89
C THR A 187 -3.30 11.50 36.44
N VAL A 188 -4.50 11.86 36.90
CA VAL A 188 -4.92 13.25 37.03
C VAL A 188 -3.88 13.93 37.91
N SER A 189 -3.05 14.80 37.34
CA SER A 189 -2.29 15.78 38.11
C SER A 189 -2.96 17.13 37.91
N HIS A 190 -3.61 17.57 38.98
CA HIS A 190 -4.03 18.95 39.21
C HIS A 190 -2.88 19.93 39.08
#